data_AF-A0A2E0F111-F1
#
_entry.id   AF-A0A2E0F111-F1
#
_cell.length_a   1.000
_cell.length_b   1.000
_cell.length_c   1.000
_cell.angle_alpha   90.00
_cell.angle_beta   90.00
_cell.angle_gamma   90.00
#
_symmetry.space_group_name_H-M   'P 1'
#
loop_
_entity.id
_entity.type
_entity.pdbx_description
1 polymer ?
#
loop_
_entity_poly.entity_id
_entity_poly.type
_entity_poly.pdbx_seq_one_letter_code
_entity_poly.pdbx_strand_id
1 'polypeptide(L)'
;MAKFKDTDLELSRANDEMREVEVQLNFTPNALASVLYKQGETVVLACCTRAKNLPRWFPRDATKGWVNAEYSLLPGSTDSRFQRERRGAKGRTYEIERLIARSLRAGIDL
;
A
#
# COMPACT_ATOMS: atom_id res chain seq x y z
N MET A 1 0.53 16.60 -30.35
CA MET A 1 -0.86 16.23 -30.03
C MET A 1 -0.84 14.89 -29.31
N ALA A 2 -1.15 14.86 -28.01
CA ALA A 2 -1.28 13.60 -27.30
C ALA A 2 -2.51 12.88 -27.87
N LYS A 3 -2.31 11.69 -28.43
CA LYS A 3 -3.43 10.83 -28.83
C LYS A 3 -4.18 10.47 -27.55
N PHE A 4 -5.38 11.02 -27.38
CA PHE A 4 -6.34 10.47 -26.43
C PHE A 4 -6.62 9.05 -26.93
N LYS A 5 -6.32 8.06 -26.09
CA LYS A 5 -6.74 6.70 -26.34
C LYS A 5 -8.25 6.71 -26.12
N ASP A 6 -9.03 6.63 -27.20
CA ASP A 6 -10.45 6.29 -27.10
C ASP A 6 -10.50 5.01 -26.29
N THR A 7 -10.89 5.15 -25.04
CA THR A 7 -11.04 4.02 -24.13
C THR A 7 -12.54 3.85 -24.05
N ASP A 8 -13.09 3.12 -25.03
CA ASP A 8 -14.32 2.39 -24.80
C ASP A 8 -14.05 1.48 -23.61
N LEU A 9 -14.32 2.01 -22.41
CA LEU A 9 -14.30 1.25 -21.16
C LEU A 9 -15.52 0.35 -21.20
N GLU A 10 -15.41 -0.74 -21.96
CA GLU A 10 -16.31 -1.88 -21.89
C GLU A 10 -16.24 -2.43 -20.45
N LEU A 11 -17.13 -1.93 -19.60
CA LEU A 11 -17.29 -2.41 -18.23
C LEU A 11 -17.99 -3.76 -18.28
N SER A 12 -17.22 -4.84 -18.35
CA SER A 12 -17.73 -6.22 -18.44
C SER A 12 -18.32 -6.77 -17.13
N ARG A 13 -18.59 -5.92 -16.12
CA ARG A 13 -18.96 -6.31 -14.76
C ARG A 13 -20.14 -5.48 -14.25
N ALA A 14 -20.96 -6.06 -13.37
CA ALA A 14 -22.08 -5.35 -12.74
C ALA A 14 -21.58 -4.26 -11.75
N ASN A 15 -22.43 -3.30 -11.42
CA ASN A 15 -22.07 -2.15 -10.56
C ASN A 15 -21.65 -2.55 -9.14
N ASP A 16 -22.17 -3.67 -8.64
CA ASP A 16 -21.92 -4.26 -7.33
C ASP A 16 -20.92 -5.41 -7.38
N GLU A 17 -20.39 -5.73 -8.55
CA GLU A 17 -19.45 -6.81 -8.75
C GLU A 17 -18.01 -6.33 -8.54
N MET A 18 -17.28 -6.98 -7.61
CA MET A 18 -15.85 -6.74 -7.43
C MET A 18 -15.03 -7.38 -8.56
N ARG A 19 -13.80 -6.90 -8.78
CA ARG A 19 -12.85 -7.60 -9.66
C ARG A 19 -12.38 -8.88 -8.96
N GLU A 20 -11.96 -9.87 -9.74
CA GLU A 20 -11.37 -11.11 -9.23
C GLU A 20 -10.21 -10.84 -8.26
N VAL A 21 -10.20 -11.56 -7.13
CA VAL A 21 -9.20 -11.43 -6.07
C VAL A 21 -8.33 -12.67 -6.02
N GLU A 22 -7.02 -12.46 -6.06
CA GLU A 22 -6.00 -13.49 -5.89
C GLU A 22 -5.04 -13.06 -4.77
N VAL A 23 -4.73 -13.98 -3.85
CA VAL A 23 -3.89 -13.71 -2.69
C VAL A 23 -2.81 -14.77 -2.56
N GLN A 24 -1.55 -14.36 -2.67
CA GLN A 24 -0.39 -15.22 -2.41
C GLN A 24 0.27 -14.82 -1.10
N LEU A 25 0.34 -15.76 -0.16
CA LEU A 25 1.04 -15.60 1.12
C LEU A 25 2.52 -15.94 0.98
N ASN A 26 3.34 -15.42 1.89
CA ASN A 26 4.78 -15.69 1.99
C ASN A 26 5.56 -15.38 0.69
N PHE A 27 5.17 -14.31 -0.01
CA PHE A 27 5.76 -13.92 -1.29
C PHE A 27 7.25 -13.55 -1.19
N THR A 28 7.65 -12.87 -0.11
CA THR A 28 9.05 -12.53 0.18
C THR A 28 9.57 -13.28 1.41
N PRO A 29 10.81 -13.80 1.38
CA PRO A 29 11.34 -14.61 2.48
C PRO A 29 11.82 -13.79 3.68
N ASN A 30 12.10 -12.49 3.50
CA ASN A 30 12.76 -11.66 4.52
C ASN A 30 11.78 -10.91 5.43
N ALA A 31 10.55 -10.69 4.99
CA ALA A 31 9.53 -10.05 5.81
C ALA A 31 9.01 -11.05 6.86
N LEU A 32 8.58 -10.55 8.03
CA LEU A 32 7.96 -11.40 9.07
C LEU A 32 6.66 -12.03 8.56
N ALA A 33 5.93 -11.29 7.75
CA ALA A 33 4.83 -11.77 6.94
C ALA A 33 4.82 -10.99 5.62
N SER A 34 4.47 -11.64 4.52
CA SER A 34 4.30 -10.97 3.24
C SER A 34 3.11 -11.52 2.47
N VAL A 35 2.43 -10.63 1.77
CA VAL A 35 1.26 -10.94 0.93
C VAL A 35 1.40 -10.21 -0.39
N LEU A 36 1.27 -10.95 -1.49
CA LEU A 36 1.01 -10.37 -2.81
C LEU A 36 -0.51 -10.44 -3.05
N TYR A 37 -1.16 -9.30 -2.95
CA TYR A 37 -2.60 -9.15 -3.17
C TYR A 37 -2.84 -8.64 -4.59
N LYS A 38 -3.70 -9.30 -5.34
CA LYS A 38 -4.12 -8.89 -6.67
C LYS A 38 -5.65 -8.78 -6.72
N GLN A 39 -6.13 -7.66 -7.26
CA GLN A 39 -7.54 -7.45 -7.55
C GLN A 39 -7.69 -6.90 -8.97
N GLY A 40 -8.07 -7.76 -9.93
CA GLY A 40 -7.90 -7.49 -11.36
C GLY A 40 -6.45 -7.10 -11.69
N GLU A 41 -6.26 -5.97 -12.36
CA GLU A 41 -4.92 -5.44 -12.71
C GLU A 41 -4.19 -4.72 -11.56
N THR A 42 -4.85 -4.51 -10.41
CA THR A 42 -4.19 -3.87 -9.25
C THR A 42 -3.44 -4.91 -8.45
N VAL A 43 -2.11 -4.78 -8.38
CA VAL A 43 -1.24 -5.67 -7.60
C VAL A 43 -0.54 -4.86 -6.49
N VAL A 44 -0.60 -5.37 -5.26
CA VAL A 44 0.00 -4.76 -4.07
C VAL A 44 0.83 -5.80 -3.34
N LEU A 45 2.11 -5.49 -3.12
CA LEU A 45 2.96 -6.24 -2.19
C LEU A 45 2.90 -5.58 -0.81
N ALA A 46 2.38 -6.29 0.18
CA ALA A 46 2.36 -5.88 1.57
C ALA A 46 3.36 -6.72 2.39
N CYS A 47 4.24 -6.05 3.12
CA CYS A 47 5.25 -6.68 3.97
C CYS A 47 5.16 -6.15 5.40
N CYS A 48 5.14 -7.07 6.37
CA CYS A 48 5.25 -6.74 7.79
C CYS A 48 6.70 -6.87 8.25
N THR A 49 7.19 -5.85 8.97
CA THR A 49 8.53 -5.85 9.56
C THR A 49 8.44 -5.30 10.99
N ARG A 50 9.45 -5.63 11.82
CA ARG A 50 9.53 -5.16 13.20
C ARG A 50 10.76 -4.30 13.41
N ALA A 51 10.56 -3.06 13.83
CA ALA A 51 11.62 -2.19 14.31
C ALA A 51 12.02 -2.57 15.75
N LYS A 52 13.30 -2.44 16.10
CA LYS A 52 13.79 -2.72 17.47
C LYS A 52 13.33 -1.68 18.49
N ASN A 53 13.08 -0.46 18.04
CA ASN A 53 12.76 0.68 18.89
C ASN A 53 11.48 1.37 18.42
N LEU A 54 10.76 1.96 19.35
CA LEU A 54 9.65 2.87 19.05
C LEU A 54 10.16 4.14 18.36
N PRO A 55 9.29 4.89 17.66
CA PRO A 55 9.66 6.17 17.07
C PRO A 55 10.24 7.13 18.12
N ARG A 56 11.23 7.95 17.73
CA ARG A 56 11.93 8.86 18.66
C ARG A 56 11.03 9.89 19.34
N TRP A 57 9.92 10.25 18.70
CA TRP A 57 8.92 11.18 19.22
C TRP A 57 7.89 10.50 20.13
N PHE A 58 7.88 9.16 20.18
CA PHE A 58 6.93 8.40 20.98
C PHE A 58 7.31 8.46 22.47
N PRO A 59 6.34 8.52 23.40
CA PRO A 59 6.63 8.60 24.83
C PRO A 59 7.52 7.44 25.29
N ARG A 60 8.54 7.74 26.08
CA ARG A 60 9.53 6.73 26.53
C ARG A 60 8.97 5.78 27.57
N ASP A 61 7.97 6.23 28.30
CA ASP A 61 7.20 5.52 29.32
C ASP A 61 5.97 4.81 28.74
N ALA A 62 5.82 4.79 27.41
CA ALA A 62 4.71 4.11 26.77
C ALA A 62 4.76 2.59 27.05
N THR A 63 3.64 2.05 27.51
CA THR A 63 3.44 0.62 27.73
C THR A 63 2.91 -0.11 26.48
N LYS A 64 2.64 0.65 25.41
CA LYS A 64 2.03 0.19 24.16
C LYS A 64 3.01 0.28 23.00
N GLY A 65 2.85 -0.63 22.05
CA GLY A 65 3.51 -0.62 20.76
C GLY A 65 3.01 0.48 19.82
N TRP A 66 3.62 0.53 18.64
CA TRP A 66 3.23 1.44 17.58
C TRP A 66 3.31 0.77 16.22
N VAL A 67 2.29 0.97 15.39
CA VAL A 67 2.30 0.56 13.98
C VAL A 67 2.44 1.77 13.08
N ASN A 68 3.37 1.68 12.15
CA ASN A 68 3.54 2.63 11.05
C ASN A 68 3.34 1.92 9.70
N ALA A 69 3.08 2.67 8.65
CA ALA A 69 3.00 2.17 7.30
C ALA A 69 3.79 3.07 6.35
N GLU A 70 4.37 2.47 5.33
CA GLU A 70 5.02 3.15 4.21
C GLU A 70 4.34 2.68 2.93
N TYR A 71 4.14 3.60 1.98
CA TYR A 71 3.52 3.31 0.70
C TYR A 71 4.43 3.82 -0.40
N SER A 72 4.58 3.02 -1.46
CA SER A 72 5.31 3.48 -2.64
C SER A 72 4.73 2.86 -3.90
N LEU A 73 4.80 3.64 -4.97
CA LEU A 73 4.38 3.22 -6.29
C LEU A 73 5.63 3.00 -7.15
N LEU A 74 5.75 1.82 -7.77
CA LEU A 74 6.86 1.57 -8.71
C LEU A 74 6.66 2.42 -9.97
N PRO A 75 7.74 2.86 -10.64
CA PRO A 75 7.64 3.69 -11.84
C PRO A 75 6.76 3.14 -12.97
N GLY A 76 6.55 1.81 -13.02
CA GLY A 76 5.73 1.14 -14.03
C GLY A 76 4.31 0.78 -13.58
N SER A 77 3.86 1.24 -12.41
CA SER A 77 2.54 0.86 -11.87
C SER A 77 1.36 1.69 -12.39
N THR A 78 1.59 2.61 -13.34
CA THR A 78 0.57 3.48 -13.95
C THR A 78 0.74 3.51 -15.46
N ASP A 79 -0.29 3.95 -16.19
CA ASP A 79 -0.30 4.03 -17.66
C ASP A 79 0.86 4.86 -18.24
N SER A 80 1.34 5.83 -17.47
CA SER A 80 2.58 6.56 -17.76
C SER A 80 3.59 6.35 -16.65
N ARG A 81 4.88 6.49 -16.97
CA ARG A 81 5.96 6.26 -16.00
C ARG A 81 5.85 7.21 -14.81
N PHE A 82 5.64 6.67 -13.62
CA PHE A 82 5.65 7.44 -12.39
C PHE A 82 7.08 7.82 -11.97
N GLN A 83 7.31 9.10 -11.68
CA GLN A 83 8.62 9.55 -11.21
C GLN A 83 8.85 9.11 -9.77
N ARG A 84 9.90 8.30 -9.55
CA ARG A 84 10.24 7.79 -8.21
C ARG A 84 10.47 8.91 -7.21
N GLU A 85 9.82 8.80 -6.05
CA GLU A 85 9.87 9.77 -4.95
C GLU A 85 11.14 9.66 -4.11
N ARG A 86 12.29 10.01 -4.69
CA ARG A 86 13.59 9.93 -3.99
C ARG A 86 13.79 11.02 -2.92
N ARG A 87 13.06 12.14 -3.01
CA ARG A 87 13.18 13.30 -2.11
C ARG A 87 12.16 13.27 -0.96
N GLY A 88 11.51 12.12 -0.75
CA GLY A 88 10.42 11.96 0.21
C GLY A 88 9.06 11.86 -0.46
N ALA A 89 8.09 11.36 0.30
CA ALA A 89 6.71 11.17 -0.10
C ALA A 89 6.04 12.50 -0.52
N LYS A 90 5.17 12.47 -1.53
CA LYS A 90 4.28 13.58 -1.87
C LYS A 90 2.94 13.45 -1.12
N GLY A 91 2.03 14.40 -1.34
CA GLY A 91 0.73 14.48 -0.67
C GLY A 91 -0.07 13.18 -0.69
N ARG A 92 -0.28 12.58 -1.87
CA ARG A 92 -1.02 11.30 -2.01
C ARG A 92 -0.34 10.16 -1.24
N THR A 93 0.98 10.06 -1.31
CA THR A 93 1.75 9.04 -0.59
C THR A 93 1.55 9.19 0.92
N TYR A 94 1.73 10.41 1.46
CA TYR A 94 1.47 10.67 2.89
C TYR A 94 0.02 10.38 3.31
N GLU A 95 -0.95 10.67 2.45
CA GLU A 95 -2.36 10.41 2.74
C GLU A 95 -2.63 8.91 2.87
N ILE A 96 -2.14 8.12 1.92
CA ILE A 96 -2.29 6.65 1.92
C ILE A 96 -1.53 6.02 3.10
N GLU A 97 -0.30 6.44 3.38
CA GLU A 97 0.47 5.97 4.54
C GLU A 97 -0.27 6.21 5.85
N ARG A 98 -0.80 7.43 6.03
CA ARG A 98 -1.57 7.79 7.22
C ARG A 98 -2.87 7.01 7.31
N LEU A 99 -3.55 6.78 6.19
CA LEU A 99 -4.76 5.97 6.13
C LEU A 99 -4.46 4.54 6.59
N ILE A 100 -3.51 3.86 5.96
CA ILE A 100 -3.14 2.48 6.29
C ILE A 100 -2.74 2.38 7.77
N ALA A 101 -1.86 3.26 8.23
CA ALA A 101 -1.35 3.20 9.60
C ALA A 101 -2.47 3.46 10.64
N ARG A 102 -3.41 4.39 10.36
CA ARG A 102 -4.57 4.63 11.24
C ARG A 102 -5.53 3.45 11.25
N SER A 103 -5.83 2.88 10.09
CA SER A 103 -6.73 1.73 9.98
C SER A 103 -6.20 0.51 10.73
N LEU A 104 -4.90 0.21 10.60
CA LEU A 104 -4.29 -0.91 11.31
C LEU A 104 -4.29 -0.71 12.83
N ARG A 105 -3.91 0.48 13.31
CA ARG A 105 -3.90 0.78 14.75
C ARG A 105 -5.29 0.69 15.40
N ALA A 106 -6.35 0.91 14.63
CA ALA A 106 -7.72 0.76 15.13
C ALA A 106 -8.16 -0.70 15.28
N GLY A 107 -7.49 -1.64 14.61
CA GLY A 107 -7.90 -3.05 14.53
C GLY A 107 -7.03 -4.02 15.34
N ILE A 108 -6.06 -3.53 16.12
CA ILE A 108 -5.13 -4.36 16.90
C ILE A 108 -4.99 -3.84 18.33
N ASP A 109 -4.65 -4.73 19.25
CA ASP A 109 -4.17 -4.33 20.57
C ASP A 109 -2.71 -3.88 20.46
N LEU A 110 -2.44 -2.65 20.89
CA LEU A 110 -1.14 -1.99 20.81
C LEU A 110 -0.41 -2.10 22.15
#